data_AF-A0A2P6Q8A6-F1
#
_entry.id   AF-A0A2P6Q8A6-F1
#
_cell.length_a   1.000
_cell.length_b   1.000
_cell.length_c   1.000
_cell.angle_alpha   90.00
_cell.angle_beta   90.00
_cell.angle_gamma   90.00
#
_symmetry.space_group_name_H-M   'P 1'
#
loop_
_entity.id
_entity.type
_entity.pdbx_description
1 polymer ?
#
loop_
_entity_poly.entity_id
_entity_poly.type
_entity_poly.pdbx_seq_one_letter_code
_entity_poly.pdbx_strand_id
1 'polypeptide(L)'
;MTMDRYAAAESFYKLAMAFAPVPDLHIMWLLHLCDAHQDMQSWAESAQCAVAVAGIVMQSTLILSALMARNDGVWSKDHITALRKICPMVSSEISSEAAAAEVEGYGASKLTVDSAVKYLQLANKLFSQAELFHFCASILELVIPVYKSRRAYGQLSKCHTMLTNIYESILEQESSPIPFTDATCYRVGFYGDRFGKLDRKEYVYREPRDVRPGDIMEKLSHSYESSMDGNHTLHIIPGSRQVKADELQSGVCYFQITAVDPVMEDEDLGSRRKRIFSLSTGSVRARVFDRFLFDTPFTKNGKTQGGLEDQWKRRTVLQTEGSFPALVNRLVVTISESLEFSPV
;
A
#
# COMPACT_ATOMS: atom_id res chain seq x y z
N MET A 1 -7.12 -7.17 -25.83
CA MET A 1 -7.80 -7.19 -24.51
C MET A 1 -6.85 -6.59 -23.50
N THR A 2 -6.95 -5.28 -23.25
CA THR A 2 -6.24 -4.60 -22.17
C THR A 2 -6.95 -4.96 -20.87
N MET A 3 -6.49 -6.03 -20.19
CA MET A 3 -6.99 -6.37 -18.85
C MET A 3 -6.77 -5.18 -17.91
N ASP A 4 -7.74 -4.96 -17.00
CA ASP A 4 -7.56 -4.11 -15.84
C ASP A 4 -6.28 -4.54 -15.10
N ARG A 5 -5.25 -3.69 -15.14
CA ARG A 5 -3.93 -4.00 -14.58
C ARG A 5 -4.02 -4.22 -13.06
N TYR A 6 -4.98 -3.58 -12.39
CA TYR A 6 -5.25 -3.81 -10.97
C TYR A 6 -5.84 -5.20 -10.74
N ALA A 7 -6.80 -5.63 -11.57
CA ALA A 7 -7.38 -6.97 -11.48
C ALA A 7 -6.34 -8.07 -11.76
N ALA A 8 -5.38 -7.82 -12.65
CA ALA A 8 -4.25 -8.72 -12.88
C ALA A 8 -3.36 -8.84 -11.63
N ALA A 9 -2.95 -7.72 -11.03
CA ALA A 9 -2.19 -7.71 -9.79
C ALA A 9 -2.95 -8.38 -8.63
N GLU A 10 -4.25 -8.13 -8.48
CA GLU A 10 -5.10 -8.81 -7.50
C GLU A 10 -5.20 -10.31 -7.73
N SER A 11 -5.10 -10.77 -8.98
CA SER A 11 -5.12 -12.20 -9.30
C SER A 11 -3.83 -12.87 -8.85
N PHE A 12 -2.67 -12.26 -9.12
CA PHE A 12 -1.39 -12.73 -8.58
C PHE A 12 -1.36 -12.69 -7.05
N TYR A 13 -1.90 -11.63 -6.43
CA TYR A 13 -2.02 -11.54 -4.98
C TYR A 13 -2.87 -12.67 -4.39
N LYS A 14 -4.04 -12.96 -4.99
CA LYS A 14 -4.89 -14.09 -4.54
C LYS A 14 -4.16 -15.43 -4.65
N LEU A 15 -3.41 -15.64 -5.72
CA LEU A 15 -2.58 -16.85 -5.88
C LEU A 15 -1.49 -16.91 -4.82
N ALA A 16 -0.78 -15.81 -4.59
CA ALA A 16 0.23 -15.73 -3.52
C ALA A 16 -0.41 -16.11 -2.17
N MET A 17 -1.55 -15.53 -1.80
CA MET A 17 -2.20 -15.83 -0.52
C MET A 17 -2.70 -17.27 -0.45
N ALA A 18 -3.23 -17.83 -1.55
CA ALA A 18 -3.68 -19.22 -1.60
C ALA A 18 -2.53 -20.22 -1.38
N PHE A 19 -1.32 -19.87 -1.82
CA PHE A 19 -0.12 -20.68 -1.64
C PHE A 19 0.72 -20.30 -0.42
N ALA A 20 0.25 -19.41 0.47
CA ALA A 20 0.98 -19.02 1.69
C ALA A 20 1.51 -20.19 2.54
N PRO A 21 0.81 -21.34 2.66
CA PRO A 21 1.32 -22.51 3.39
C PRO A 21 2.51 -23.23 2.73
N VAL A 22 2.82 -22.93 1.46
CA VAL A 22 3.89 -23.56 0.68
C VAL A 22 4.92 -22.48 0.30
N PRO A 23 6.01 -22.31 1.10
CA PRO A 23 6.92 -21.17 0.99
C PRO A 23 7.47 -20.93 -0.43
N ASP A 24 7.91 -21.98 -1.12
CA ASP A 24 8.42 -21.88 -2.50
C ASP A 24 7.41 -21.29 -3.50
N LEU A 25 6.17 -21.77 -3.46
CA LEU A 25 5.09 -21.28 -4.32
C LEU A 25 4.66 -19.87 -3.91
N HIS A 26 4.59 -19.60 -2.61
CA HIS A 26 4.27 -18.28 -2.08
C HIS A 26 5.28 -17.22 -2.56
N ILE A 27 6.58 -17.52 -2.44
CA ILE A 27 7.67 -16.66 -2.92
C ILE A 27 7.56 -16.45 -4.43
N MET A 28 7.33 -17.52 -5.20
CA MET A 28 7.21 -17.44 -6.66
C MET A 28 6.09 -16.49 -7.10
N TRP A 29 4.89 -16.60 -6.51
CA TRP A 29 3.77 -15.72 -6.85
C TRP A 29 3.98 -14.28 -6.37
N LEU A 30 4.61 -14.06 -5.22
CA LEU A 30 4.98 -12.72 -4.76
C LEU A 30 6.02 -12.07 -5.68
N LEU A 31 6.96 -12.83 -6.25
CA LEU A 31 7.91 -12.32 -7.23
C LEU A 31 7.23 -11.98 -8.56
N HIS A 32 6.30 -12.80 -9.03
CA HIS A 32 5.49 -12.45 -10.21
C HIS A 32 4.66 -11.17 -9.99
N LEU A 33 4.09 -11.01 -8.80
CA LEU A 33 3.39 -9.77 -8.42
C LEU A 33 4.36 -8.57 -8.36
N CYS A 34 5.56 -8.77 -7.81
CA CYS A 34 6.63 -7.77 -7.76
C CYS A 34 7.01 -7.28 -9.17
N ASP A 35 7.19 -8.18 -10.13
CA ASP A 35 7.52 -7.88 -11.52
C ASP A 35 6.36 -7.15 -12.22
N ALA A 36 5.13 -7.63 -12.03
CA ALA A 36 3.94 -6.96 -12.58
C ALA A 36 3.81 -5.51 -12.07
N HIS A 37 4.14 -5.26 -10.81
CA HIS A 37 4.18 -3.90 -10.25
C HIS A 37 5.30 -3.05 -10.83
N GLN A 38 6.46 -3.61 -11.14
CA GLN A 38 7.54 -2.88 -11.83
C GLN A 38 7.12 -2.47 -13.24
N ASP A 39 6.45 -3.36 -13.97
CA ASP A 39 5.89 -3.06 -15.30
C ASP A 39 4.82 -1.95 -15.24
N MET A 40 4.11 -1.85 -14.11
CA MET A 40 3.16 -0.77 -13.81
C MET A 40 3.81 0.50 -13.28
N GLN A 41 5.11 0.47 -12.98
CA GLN A 41 5.82 1.53 -12.24
C GLN A 41 5.19 1.82 -10.86
N SER A 42 4.52 0.82 -10.28
CA SER A 42 3.99 0.82 -8.92
C SER A 42 5.09 0.44 -7.94
N TRP A 43 6.10 1.31 -7.80
CA TRP A 43 7.34 1.02 -7.09
C TRP A 43 7.15 0.67 -5.62
N ALA A 44 6.18 1.30 -4.94
CA ALA A 44 5.91 1.04 -3.53
C ALA A 44 5.31 -0.35 -3.31
N GLU A 45 4.33 -0.75 -4.12
CA GLU A 45 3.68 -2.06 -4.04
C GLU A 45 4.66 -3.17 -4.48
N SER A 46 5.51 -2.89 -5.47
CA SER A 46 6.62 -3.78 -5.86
C SER A 46 7.60 -3.99 -4.70
N ALA A 47 8.01 -2.91 -4.03
CA ALA A 47 8.89 -2.98 -2.87
C ALA A 47 8.27 -3.79 -1.73
N GLN A 48 6.96 -3.60 -1.46
CA GLN A 48 6.22 -4.38 -0.47
C GLN A 48 6.25 -5.89 -0.78
N CYS A 49 6.15 -6.28 -2.06
CA CYS A 49 6.29 -7.68 -2.46
C CYS A 49 7.69 -8.22 -2.15
N ALA A 50 8.75 -7.46 -2.44
CA ALA A 50 10.12 -7.85 -2.11
C ALA A 50 10.37 -7.94 -0.59
N VAL A 51 9.79 -7.03 0.21
CA VAL A 51 9.82 -7.11 1.69
C VAL A 51 9.08 -8.35 2.18
N ALA A 52 7.93 -8.69 1.59
CA ALA A 52 7.18 -9.89 1.95
C ALA A 52 7.98 -11.17 1.68
N VAL A 53 8.61 -11.27 0.50
CA VAL A 53 9.53 -12.37 0.16
C VAL A 53 10.69 -12.44 1.16
N ALA A 54 11.34 -11.31 1.46
CA ALA A 54 12.41 -11.28 2.46
C ALA A 54 11.91 -11.77 3.83
N GLY A 55 10.71 -11.38 4.24
CA GLY A 55 10.08 -11.80 5.49
C GLY A 55 9.86 -13.30 5.58
N ILE A 56 9.38 -13.92 4.50
CA ILE A 56 9.18 -15.37 4.43
C ILE A 56 10.52 -16.09 4.60
N VAL A 57 11.57 -15.64 3.91
CA VAL A 57 12.91 -16.21 4.01
C VAL A 57 13.51 -16.00 5.40
N MET A 58 13.38 -14.80 5.97
CA MET A 58 13.85 -14.50 7.33
C MET A 58 13.15 -15.36 8.39
N GLN A 59 11.83 -15.54 8.30
CA GLN A 59 11.08 -16.41 9.21
C GLN A 59 11.47 -17.87 9.05
N SER A 60 11.58 -18.37 7.81
CA SER A 60 11.98 -19.75 7.52
C SER A 60 13.38 -20.06 8.06
N THR A 61 14.34 -19.16 7.85
CA THR A 61 15.72 -19.32 8.38
C THR A 61 15.77 -19.27 9.91
N LEU A 62 14.91 -18.47 10.56
CA LEU A 62 14.81 -18.43 12.01
C LEU A 62 14.23 -19.75 12.57
N ILE A 63 13.20 -20.30 11.94
CA ILE A 63 12.62 -21.60 12.33
C ILE A 63 13.64 -22.72 12.12
N LEU A 64 14.30 -22.74 10.97
CA LEU A 64 15.30 -23.76 10.62
C LEU A 64 16.50 -23.73 11.58
N SER A 65 17.02 -22.55 11.90
CA SER A 65 18.13 -22.42 12.85
C SER A 65 17.76 -22.92 14.25
N ALA A 66 16.52 -22.66 14.69
CA ALA A 66 15.99 -23.20 15.95
C ALA A 66 15.85 -24.73 15.93
N LEU A 67 15.29 -25.32 14.86
CA LEU A 67 15.14 -26.77 14.71
C LEU A 67 16.49 -27.50 14.64
N MET A 68 17.47 -26.92 13.97
CA MET A 68 18.80 -27.50 13.81
C MET A 68 19.76 -27.19 14.98
N ALA A 69 19.29 -26.47 16.02
CA ALA A 69 20.12 -25.96 17.12
C ALA A 69 21.39 -25.21 16.64
N ARG A 70 21.28 -24.50 15.49
CA ARG A 70 22.38 -23.72 14.91
C ARG A 70 22.34 -22.31 15.45
N ASN A 71 23.47 -21.81 15.95
CA ASN A 71 23.60 -20.43 16.38
C ASN A 71 24.03 -19.52 15.20
N ASP A 72 23.26 -19.55 14.11
CA ASP A 72 23.47 -18.69 12.94
C ASP A 72 22.80 -17.31 13.13
N GLY A 73 22.37 -16.99 14.36
CA GLY A 73 21.39 -15.97 14.73
C GLY A 73 21.76 -14.52 14.40
N VAL A 74 21.71 -14.19 13.12
CA VAL A 74 21.85 -12.82 12.60
C VAL A 74 20.59 -12.01 12.85
N TRP A 75 19.42 -12.65 12.75
CA TRP A 75 18.12 -12.04 12.98
C TRP A 75 17.42 -12.69 14.17
N SER A 76 16.61 -11.89 14.85
CA SER A 76 15.80 -12.27 15.99
C SER A 76 14.32 -11.98 15.71
N LYS A 77 13.45 -12.36 16.66
CA LYS A 77 12.02 -11.98 16.61
C LYS A 77 11.83 -10.46 16.51
N ASP A 78 12.71 -9.66 17.11
CA ASP A 78 12.65 -8.20 17.03
C ASP A 78 12.89 -7.68 15.60
N HIS A 79 13.76 -8.35 14.84
CA HIS A 79 14.00 -8.01 13.44
C HIS A 79 12.79 -8.35 12.57
N ILE A 80 12.08 -9.45 12.86
CA ILE A 80 10.79 -9.75 12.21
C ILE A 80 9.74 -8.70 12.57
N THR A 81 9.68 -8.27 13.83
CA THR A 81 8.79 -7.19 14.27
C THR A 81 9.11 -5.86 13.58
N ALA A 82 10.39 -5.52 13.41
CA ALA A 82 10.81 -4.33 12.66
C ALA A 82 10.43 -4.43 11.17
N LEU A 83 10.60 -5.58 10.54
CA LEU A 83 10.16 -5.83 9.17
C LEU A 83 8.63 -5.67 9.01
N ARG A 84 7.84 -6.10 10.00
CA ARG A 84 6.37 -5.93 9.99
C ARG A 84 5.92 -4.47 10.05
N LYS A 85 6.74 -3.57 10.60
CA LYS A 85 6.48 -2.13 10.54
C LYS A 85 6.64 -1.57 9.11
N ILE A 86 7.40 -2.27 8.26
CA ILE A 86 7.59 -1.94 6.84
C ILE A 86 6.45 -2.57 6.02
N CYS A 87 6.17 -3.87 6.26
CA CYS A 87 5.14 -4.64 5.57
C CYS A 87 4.27 -5.40 6.58
N PRO A 88 3.10 -4.83 6.98
CA PRO A 88 2.20 -5.47 7.95
C PRO A 88 1.69 -6.85 7.51
N MET A 89 1.70 -7.14 6.21
CA MET A 89 1.31 -8.43 5.63
C MET A 89 2.26 -9.59 5.99
N VAL A 90 3.45 -9.33 6.56
CA VAL A 90 4.43 -10.35 6.98
C VAL A 90 4.03 -11.07 8.28
N SER A 91 2.74 -11.34 8.45
CA SER A 91 2.14 -11.86 9.68
C SER A 91 1.58 -13.29 9.56
N SER A 92 1.63 -13.92 8.39
CA SER A 92 1.37 -15.35 8.28
C SER A 92 2.49 -16.13 8.95
N GLU A 93 2.24 -16.66 10.15
CA GLU A 93 3.18 -17.57 10.79
C GLU A 93 3.44 -18.76 9.86
N ILE A 94 4.68 -18.89 9.40
CA ILE A 94 5.10 -20.08 8.66
C ILE A 94 5.15 -21.22 9.67
N SER A 95 4.32 -22.24 9.45
CA SER A 95 4.31 -23.42 10.32
C SER A 95 5.68 -24.10 10.35
N SER A 96 6.05 -24.69 11.49
CA SER A 96 7.30 -25.44 11.64
C SER A 96 7.40 -26.60 10.65
N GLU A 97 6.27 -27.22 10.34
CA GLU A 97 6.12 -28.32 9.39
C GLU A 97 6.44 -27.87 7.97
N ALA A 98 5.90 -26.72 7.54
CA ALA A 98 6.18 -26.15 6.22
C ALA A 98 7.66 -25.77 6.06
N ALA A 99 8.26 -25.16 7.09
CA ALA A 99 9.68 -24.82 7.07
C ALA A 99 10.60 -26.06 7.09
N ALA A 100 10.19 -27.14 7.79
CA ALA A 100 10.94 -28.38 7.83
C ALA A 100 10.87 -29.17 6.52
N ALA A 101 9.72 -29.17 5.83
CA ALA A 101 9.56 -29.84 4.54
C ALA A 101 10.51 -29.27 3.46
N GLU A 102 10.87 -27.99 3.57
CA GLU A 102 11.82 -27.34 2.66
C GLU A 102 13.28 -27.83 2.84
N VAL A 103 13.61 -28.48 3.97
CA VAL A 103 14.95 -29.06 4.22
C VAL A 103 15.15 -30.35 3.40
N GLU A 104 14.06 -31.06 3.10
CA GLU A 104 14.08 -32.32 2.33
C GLU A 104 13.76 -32.10 0.83
N GLY A 105 13.35 -30.89 0.45
CA GLY A 105 12.89 -30.53 -0.89
C GLY A 105 13.88 -29.75 -1.77
N TYR A 106 13.47 -29.48 -3.02
CA TYR A 106 14.22 -28.73 -4.03
C TYR A 106 14.36 -27.20 -3.71
N GLY A 107 13.61 -26.69 -2.72
CA GLY A 107 13.56 -25.28 -2.32
C GLY A 107 14.64 -24.80 -1.33
N ALA A 108 15.34 -25.72 -0.65
CA ALA A 108 16.33 -25.43 0.38
C ALA A 108 17.40 -24.39 -0.03
N SER A 109 17.81 -24.36 -1.30
CA SER A 109 18.84 -23.43 -1.79
C SER A 109 18.38 -21.97 -1.84
N LYS A 110 17.07 -21.70 -1.84
CA LYS A 110 16.50 -20.35 -1.92
C LYS A 110 16.24 -19.74 -0.54
N LEU A 111 16.09 -20.54 0.50
CA LEU A 111 15.77 -20.07 1.86
C LEU A 111 17.03 -19.85 2.71
N THR A 112 17.86 -18.88 2.29
CA THR A 112 19.13 -18.56 2.98
C THR A 112 19.17 -17.10 3.46
N VAL A 113 20.06 -16.83 4.42
CA VAL A 113 20.35 -15.45 4.86
C VAL A 113 20.78 -14.57 3.67
N ASP A 114 21.53 -15.12 2.71
CA ASP A 114 21.95 -14.39 1.51
C ASP A 114 20.79 -14.04 0.60
N SER A 115 19.83 -14.96 0.44
CA SER A 115 18.61 -14.69 -0.31
C SER A 115 17.77 -13.60 0.35
N ALA A 116 17.58 -13.66 1.67
CA ALA A 116 16.87 -12.60 2.41
C ALA A 116 17.55 -11.23 2.23
N VAL A 117 18.89 -11.15 2.34
CA VAL A 117 19.62 -9.91 2.08
C VAL A 117 19.41 -9.42 0.64
N LYS A 118 19.43 -10.30 -0.36
CA LYS A 118 19.17 -9.93 -1.77
C LYS A 118 17.78 -9.32 -1.94
N TYR A 119 16.75 -9.90 -1.33
CA TYR A 119 15.38 -9.38 -1.42
C TYR A 119 15.20 -8.07 -0.63
N LEU A 120 15.85 -7.93 0.53
CA LEU A 120 15.91 -6.64 1.24
C LEU A 120 16.60 -5.57 0.40
N GLN A 121 17.70 -5.89 -0.28
CA GLN A 121 18.38 -4.93 -1.18
C GLN A 121 17.53 -4.57 -2.40
N LEU A 122 16.78 -5.52 -2.96
CA LEU A 122 15.80 -5.25 -4.01
C LEU A 122 14.70 -4.30 -3.51
N ALA A 123 14.11 -4.58 -2.35
CA ALA A 123 13.12 -3.72 -1.72
C ALA A 123 13.65 -2.30 -1.47
N ASN A 124 14.89 -2.17 -0.98
CA ASN A 124 15.54 -0.87 -0.77
C ASN A 124 15.66 -0.07 -2.08
N LYS A 125 16.08 -0.73 -3.17
CA LYS A 125 16.15 -0.10 -4.49
C LYS A 125 14.78 0.37 -4.98
N LEU A 126 13.74 -0.47 -4.83
CA LEU A 126 12.38 -0.16 -5.28
C LEU A 126 11.75 0.97 -4.44
N PHE A 127 11.94 0.98 -3.12
CA PHE A 127 11.50 2.11 -2.28
C PHE A 127 12.27 3.39 -2.58
N SER A 128 13.55 3.29 -2.93
CA SER A 128 14.31 4.46 -3.38
C SER A 128 13.77 5.02 -4.70
N GLN A 129 13.30 4.16 -5.62
CA GLN A 129 12.61 4.59 -6.85
C GLN A 129 11.24 5.22 -6.55
N ALA A 130 10.57 4.78 -5.48
CA ALA A 130 9.34 5.36 -4.97
C ALA A 130 9.57 6.65 -4.15
N GLU A 131 10.83 7.05 -3.91
CA GLU A 131 11.21 8.15 -3.01
C GLU A 131 10.67 8.00 -1.58
N LEU A 132 10.48 6.76 -1.14
CA LEU A 132 10.01 6.39 0.20
C LEU A 132 11.20 6.06 1.12
N PHE A 133 12.03 7.09 1.37
CA PHE A 133 13.33 6.94 2.03
C PHE A 133 13.29 6.43 3.47
N HIS A 134 12.19 6.66 4.20
CA HIS A 134 12.01 6.10 5.54
C HIS A 134 12.06 4.55 5.54
N PHE A 135 11.44 3.90 4.55
CA PHE A 135 11.53 2.44 4.41
C PHE A 135 12.93 2.01 4.01
N CYS A 136 13.62 2.80 3.17
CA CYS A 136 15.00 2.52 2.80
C CYS A 136 15.92 2.44 4.04
N ALA A 137 15.82 3.41 4.95
CA ALA A 137 16.58 3.42 6.19
C ALA A 137 16.30 2.16 7.04
N SER A 138 15.02 1.86 7.29
CA SER A 138 14.62 0.68 8.09
C SER A 138 15.06 -0.65 7.46
N ILE A 139 15.09 -0.75 6.13
CA ILE A 139 15.62 -1.95 5.45
C ILE A 139 17.12 -2.10 5.69
N LEU A 140 17.90 -1.02 5.61
CA LEU A 140 19.34 -1.09 5.85
C LEU A 140 19.65 -1.48 7.29
N GLU A 141 18.86 -1.03 8.26
CA GLU A 141 18.96 -1.47 9.66
C GLU A 141 18.77 -2.98 9.83
N LEU A 142 17.96 -3.63 8.99
CA LEU A 142 17.81 -5.08 8.97
C LEU A 142 18.98 -5.80 8.31
N VAL A 143 19.66 -5.19 7.35
CA VAL A 143 20.80 -5.79 6.63
C VAL A 143 22.11 -5.66 7.42
N ILE A 144 22.31 -4.57 8.15
CA ILE A 144 23.55 -4.26 8.90
C ILE A 144 23.99 -5.40 9.85
N PRO A 145 23.11 -6.04 10.65
CA PRO A 145 23.49 -7.15 11.52
C PRO A 145 24.17 -8.30 10.77
N VAL A 146 23.74 -8.59 9.53
CA VAL A 146 24.32 -9.64 8.68
C VAL A 146 25.75 -9.31 8.31
N TYR A 147 26.00 -8.07 7.90
CA TYR A 147 27.35 -7.65 7.53
C TYR A 147 28.27 -7.53 8.75
N LYS A 148 27.75 -7.17 9.92
CA LYS A 148 28.51 -7.17 11.18
C LYS A 148 28.94 -8.57 11.59
N SER A 149 28.02 -9.54 11.61
CA SER A 149 28.33 -10.92 12.01
C SER A 149 29.40 -11.56 11.12
N ARG A 150 29.40 -11.20 9.83
CA ARG A 150 30.37 -11.68 8.82
C ARG A 150 31.63 -10.84 8.70
N ARG A 151 31.78 -9.76 9.48
CA ARG A 151 32.90 -8.81 9.37
C ARG A 151 33.09 -8.26 7.95
N ALA A 152 31.99 -8.06 7.22
CA ALA A 152 31.98 -7.58 5.85
C ALA A 152 32.13 -6.05 5.80
N TYR A 153 33.28 -5.53 6.24
CA TYR A 153 33.51 -4.09 6.44
C TYR A 153 33.29 -3.25 5.18
N GLY A 154 33.61 -3.77 4.00
CA GLY A 154 33.35 -3.07 2.73
C GLY A 154 31.86 -2.88 2.46
N GLN A 155 31.01 -3.85 2.81
CA GLN A 155 29.56 -3.72 2.66
C GLN A 155 28.97 -2.82 3.76
N LEU A 156 29.49 -2.90 5.00
CA LEU A 156 29.11 -2.00 6.08
C LEU A 156 29.38 -0.53 5.72
N SER A 157 30.57 -0.23 5.18
CA SER A 157 30.91 1.11 4.72
C SER A 157 29.90 1.61 3.68
N LYS A 158 29.56 0.80 2.67
CA LYS A 158 28.55 1.14 1.66
C LYS A 158 27.16 1.36 2.27
N CYS A 159 26.71 0.51 3.19
CA CYS A 159 25.42 0.68 3.87
C CYS A 159 25.35 1.99 4.66
N HIS A 160 26.41 2.34 5.38
CA HIS A 160 26.44 3.58 6.15
C HIS A 160 26.50 4.83 5.26
N THR A 161 27.24 4.80 4.14
CA THR A 161 27.19 5.87 3.14
C THR A 161 25.78 6.01 2.54
N MET A 162 25.12 4.89 2.24
CA MET A 162 23.75 4.92 1.73
C MET A 162 22.77 5.50 2.76
N LEU A 163 22.92 5.18 4.05
CA LEU A 163 22.15 5.79 5.14
C LEU A 163 22.37 7.30 5.22
N THR A 164 23.61 7.78 5.08
CA THR A 164 23.89 9.23 5.02
C THR A 164 23.06 9.89 3.92
N ASN A 165 23.15 9.38 2.69
CA ASN A 165 22.42 9.94 1.55
C ASN A 165 20.89 9.86 1.75
N ILE A 166 20.38 8.75 2.31
CA ILE A 166 18.96 8.57 2.61
C ILE A 166 18.46 9.64 3.60
N TYR A 167 19.21 9.89 4.67
CA TYR A 167 18.82 10.91 5.66
C TYR A 167 18.94 12.32 5.10
N GLU A 168 19.93 12.60 4.23
CA GLU A 168 19.98 13.86 3.48
C GLU A 168 18.74 14.05 2.60
N SER A 169 18.32 13.02 1.86
CA SER A 169 17.09 13.08 1.05
C SER A 169 15.82 13.27 1.89
N ILE A 170 15.75 12.66 3.09
CA ILE A 170 14.63 12.89 4.02
C ILE A 170 14.62 14.36 4.48
N LEU A 171 15.78 14.91 4.86
CA LEU A 171 15.90 16.32 5.26
C LEU A 171 15.49 17.27 4.13
N GLU A 172 15.87 16.97 2.89
CA GLU A 172 15.43 17.74 1.71
C GLU A 172 13.91 17.67 1.52
N GLN A 173 13.30 16.50 1.67
CA GLN A 173 11.84 16.34 1.59
C GLN A 173 11.11 17.11 2.70
N GLU A 174 11.61 17.07 3.94
CA GLU A 174 11.00 17.74 5.10
C GLU A 174 11.21 19.26 5.10
N SER A 175 12.33 19.75 4.55
CA SER A 175 12.62 21.18 4.47
C SER A 175 11.89 21.90 3.32
N SER A 176 11.26 21.16 2.41
CA SER A 176 10.48 21.73 1.31
C SER A 176 9.28 22.53 1.84
N PRO A 177 9.03 23.76 1.35
CA PRO A 177 7.83 24.52 1.67
C PRO A 177 6.55 23.89 1.09
N ILE A 178 6.70 22.98 0.12
CA ILE A 178 5.62 22.18 -0.44
C ILE A 178 5.66 20.81 0.23
N PRO A 179 4.62 20.40 0.97
CA PRO A 179 4.58 19.10 1.63
C PRO A 179 4.80 17.96 0.62
N PHE A 180 5.76 17.09 0.92
CA PHE A 180 6.02 15.91 0.08
C PHE A 180 4.85 14.92 0.18
N THR A 181 4.23 14.64 -0.97
CA THR A 181 3.18 13.63 -1.13
C THR A 181 3.77 12.41 -1.83
N ASP A 182 3.73 11.26 -1.17
CA ASP A 182 4.31 10.01 -1.68
C ASP A 182 3.38 9.26 -2.64
N ALA A 183 2.09 9.59 -2.61
CA ALA A 183 1.07 9.08 -3.51
C ALA A 183 -0.15 10.00 -3.53
N THR A 184 -0.96 9.86 -4.57
CA THR A 184 -2.34 10.36 -4.58
C THR A 184 -3.29 9.22 -4.30
N CYS A 185 -4.31 9.46 -3.47
CA CYS A 185 -5.28 8.43 -3.10
C CYS A 185 -6.68 8.81 -3.57
N TYR A 186 -7.41 7.82 -4.09
CA TYR A 186 -8.76 8.00 -4.62
C TYR A 186 -9.71 6.94 -4.10
N ARG A 187 -10.82 7.35 -3.48
CA ARG A 187 -11.96 6.47 -3.27
C ARG A 187 -12.73 6.31 -4.57
N VAL A 188 -12.95 5.06 -4.99
CA VAL A 188 -13.76 4.70 -6.15
C VAL A 188 -14.90 3.81 -5.68
N GLY A 189 -16.13 4.32 -5.83
CA GLY A 189 -17.36 3.56 -5.60
C GLY A 189 -17.91 3.00 -6.91
N PHE A 190 -18.30 1.74 -6.88
CA PHE A 190 -18.85 0.99 -8.01
C PHE A 190 -20.36 0.80 -7.80
N TYR A 191 -21.19 1.19 -8.77
CA TYR A 191 -22.64 1.05 -8.67
C TYR A 191 -23.23 0.58 -10.00
N GLY A 192 -24.03 -0.49 -9.96
CA GLY A 192 -24.62 -1.15 -11.11
C GLY A 192 -24.37 -2.66 -11.05
N ASP A 193 -25.44 -3.44 -11.15
CA ASP A 193 -25.43 -4.91 -11.05
C ASP A 193 -24.44 -5.60 -12.01
N ARG A 194 -24.16 -4.98 -13.16
CA ARG A 194 -23.21 -5.50 -14.15
C ARG A 194 -21.75 -5.42 -13.74
N PHE A 195 -21.42 -4.68 -12.68
CA PHE A 195 -20.12 -4.78 -12.01
C PHE A 195 -19.95 -6.10 -11.22
N GLY A 196 -21.02 -6.89 -11.08
CA GLY A 196 -20.99 -8.18 -10.42
C GLY A 196 -20.50 -8.07 -8.97
N LYS A 197 -19.35 -8.68 -8.66
CA LYS A 197 -18.77 -8.66 -7.31
C LYS A 197 -18.31 -7.29 -6.84
N LEU A 198 -18.18 -6.32 -7.74
CA LEU A 198 -17.80 -4.95 -7.44
C LEU A 198 -19.03 -4.06 -7.15
N ASP A 199 -20.25 -4.46 -7.53
CA ASP A 199 -21.44 -3.63 -7.30
C ASP A 199 -21.60 -3.28 -5.81
N ARG A 200 -21.84 -2.00 -5.54
CA ARG A 200 -21.98 -1.38 -4.21
C ARG A 200 -20.73 -1.49 -3.33
N LYS A 201 -19.56 -1.75 -3.90
CA LYS A 201 -18.29 -1.72 -3.18
C LYS A 201 -17.54 -0.43 -3.41
N GLU A 202 -16.78 -0.05 -2.39
CA GLU A 202 -15.87 1.08 -2.44
C GLU A 202 -14.45 0.60 -2.18
N TYR A 203 -13.51 1.18 -2.91
CA TYR A 203 -12.08 0.89 -2.81
C TYR A 203 -11.33 2.20 -2.67
N VAL A 204 -10.24 2.20 -1.92
CA VAL A 204 -9.22 3.27 -2.02
C VAL A 204 -8.13 2.77 -2.95
N TYR A 205 -7.79 3.57 -3.95
CA TYR A 205 -6.69 3.37 -4.88
C TYR A 205 -5.53 4.25 -4.47
N ARG A 206 -4.33 3.69 -4.45
CA ARG A 206 -3.07 4.42 -4.30
C ARG A 206 -2.40 4.53 -5.66
N GLU A 207 -2.30 5.75 -6.16
CA GLU A 207 -1.68 6.08 -7.44
C GLU A 207 -0.37 6.87 -7.24
N PRO A 208 0.51 6.91 -8.26
CA PRO A 208 1.65 7.81 -8.27
C PRO A 208 1.27 9.27 -7.96
N ARG A 209 2.20 10.02 -7.38
CA ARG A 209 1.95 11.38 -6.84
C ARG A 209 1.46 12.40 -7.88
N ASP A 210 1.71 12.16 -9.16
CA ASP A 210 1.40 13.06 -10.27
C ASP A 210 0.07 12.72 -10.95
N VAL A 211 -0.55 11.58 -10.61
CA VAL A 211 -1.87 11.18 -11.14
C VAL A 211 -2.96 12.08 -10.57
N ARG A 212 -3.69 12.75 -11.46
CA ARG A 212 -4.80 13.66 -11.14
C ARG A 212 -6.15 12.94 -11.20
N PRO A 213 -7.23 13.53 -10.65
CA PRO A 213 -8.56 12.94 -10.73
C PRO A 213 -9.02 12.63 -12.17
N GLY A 214 -8.63 13.46 -13.15
CA GLY A 214 -8.94 13.24 -14.56
C GLY A 214 -8.20 12.04 -15.16
N ASP A 215 -6.95 11.81 -14.77
CA ASP A 215 -6.12 10.73 -15.29
C ASP A 215 -6.64 9.36 -14.82
N ILE A 216 -6.94 9.23 -13.51
CA ILE A 216 -7.54 8.00 -12.97
C ILE A 216 -8.95 7.77 -13.55
N MET A 217 -9.70 8.84 -13.79
CA MET A 217 -11.02 8.78 -14.39
C MET A 217 -10.96 8.19 -15.80
N GLU A 218 -10.09 8.70 -16.66
CA GLU A 218 -9.87 8.19 -18.01
C GLU A 218 -9.37 6.73 -17.99
N LYS A 219 -8.38 6.45 -17.13
CA LYS A 219 -7.79 5.10 -16.95
C LYS A 219 -8.84 4.04 -16.58
N LEU A 220 -9.68 4.32 -15.58
CA LEU A 220 -10.72 3.39 -15.15
C LEU A 220 -11.83 3.29 -16.19
N SER A 221 -12.24 4.40 -16.80
CA SER A 221 -13.28 4.38 -17.83
C SER A 221 -12.86 3.48 -19.00
N HIS A 222 -11.66 3.70 -19.53
CA HIS A 222 -11.12 2.89 -20.62
C HIS A 222 -11.01 1.40 -20.24
N SER A 223 -10.51 1.09 -19.04
CA SER A 223 -10.33 -0.29 -18.58
C SER A 223 -11.66 -1.03 -18.50
N TYR A 224 -12.67 -0.44 -17.86
CA TYR A 224 -13.95 -1.10 -17.64
C TYR A 224 -14.84 -1.09 -18.89
N GLU A 225 -14.85 -0.01 -19.67
CA GLU A 225 -15.58 0.03 -20.96
C GLU A 225 -15.04 -1.02 -21.93
N SER A 226 -13.72 -1.22 -21.99
CA SER A 226 -13.13 -2.26 -22.85
C SER A 226 -13.52 -3.69 -22.47
N SER A 227 -13.98 -3.88 -21.23
CA SER A 227 -14.43 -5.17 -20.69
C SER A 227 -15.94 -5.38 -20.78
N MET A 228 -16.71 -4.32 -21.06
CA MET A 228 -18.16 -4.36 -21.21
C MET A 228 -18.52 -4.56 -22.68
N ASP A 229 -19.60 -5.31 -22.96
CA ASP A 229 -20.05 -5.49 -24.35
C ASP A 229 -20.49 -4.13 -24.96
N GLY A 230 -20.42 -3.97 -26.29
CA GLY A 230 -20.55 -2.66 -26.98
C GLY A 230 -21.89 -1.89 -26.88
N ASN A 231 -22.79 -2.26 -25.95
CA ASN A 231 -24.08 -1.63 -25.72
C ASN A 231 -24.22 -0.97 -24.34
N HIS A 232 -23.09 -0.72 -23.66
CA HIS A 232 -23.06 -0.24 -22.27
C HIS A 232 -22.56 1.19 -22.17
N THR A 233 -23.24 1.97 -21.36
CA THR A 233 -22.84 3.34 -21.01
C THR A 233 -22.31 3.32 -19.58
N LEU A 234 -21.01 3.59 -19.42
CA LEU A 234 -20.41 3.87 -18.14
C LEU A 234 -20.59 5.36 -17.84
N HIS A 235 -21.10 5.68 -16.66
CA HIS A 235 -21.30 7.06 -16.22
C HIS A 235 -20.49 7.37 -14.98
N ILE A 236 -20.11 8.64 -14.84
CA ILE A 236 -19.36 9.12 -13.70
C ILE A 236 -20.25 10.04 -12.90
N ILE A 237 -20.50 9.67 -11.64
CA ILE A 237 -21.24 10.46 -10.69
C ILE A 237 -20.33 11.61 -10.26
N PRO A 238 -20.69 12.87 -10.56
CA PRO A 238 -19.86 14.01 -10.20
C PRO A 238 -19.91 14.29 -8.70
N GLY A 239 -18.80 14.79 -8.17
CA GLY A 239 -18.66 15.15 -6.76
C GLY A 239 -18.64 13.96 -5.82
N SER A 240 -18.68 14.25 -4.52
CA SER A 240 -18.43 13.29 -3.44
C SER A 240 -19.66 13.00 -2.58
N ARG A 241 -20.86 13.37 -3.05
CA ARG A 241 -22.12 13.14 -2.31
C ARG A 241 -22.38 11.66 -2.07
N GLN A 242 -23.08 11.33 -1.00
CA GLN A 242 -23.54 9.97 -0.75
C GLN A 242 -24.38 9.49 -1.94
N VAL A 243 -23.98 8.37 -2.54
CA VAL A 243 -24.72 7.76 -3.66
C VAL A 243 -25.87 6.93 -3.11
N LYS A 244 -27.07 7.20 -3.60
CA LYS A 244 -28.25 6.37 -3.34
C LYS A 244 -28.38 5.36 -4.47
N ALA A 245 -27.78 4.19 -4.30
CA ALA A 245 -27.69 3.18 -5.34
C ALA A 245 -29.07 2.75 -5.90
N ASP A 246 -30.11 2.74 -5.04
CA ASP A 246 -31.46 2.34 -5.44
C ASP A 246 -32.19 3.39 -6.31
N GLU A 247 -31.67 4.62 -6.38
CA GLU A 247 -32.20 5.69 -7.26
C GLU A 247 -31.48 5.72 -8.64
N LEU A 248 -30.46 4.90 -8.84
CA LEU A 248 -29.73 4.82 -10.11
C LEU A 248 -30.49 3.98 -11.14
N GLN A 249 -30.27 4.26 -12.42
CA GLN A 249 -30.93 3.50 -13.49
C GLN A 249 -30.39 2.06 -13.54
N SER A 250 -31.31 1.10 -13.53
CA SER A 250 -30.97 -0.32 -13.65
C SER A 250 -30.33 -0.63 -15.01
N GLY A 251 -29.31 -1.50 -15.03
CA GLY A 251 -28.57 -1.88 -16.24
C GLY A 251 -27.49 -0.88 -16.67
N VAL A 252 -27.36 0.27 -15.98
CA VAL A 252 -26.34 1.28 -16.23
C VAL A 252 -25.23 1.17 -15.17
N CYS A 253 -23.98 1.33 -15.60
CA CYS A 253 -22.80 1.27 -14.73
C CYS A 253 -22.38 2.69 -14.33
N TYR A 254 -22.12 2.90 -13.03
CA TYR A 254 -21.69 4.17 -12.49
C TYR A 254 -20.40 4.04 -11.65
N PHE A 255 -19.47 4.97 -11.85
CA PHE A 255 -18.37 5.24 -10.91
C PHE A 255 -18.60 6.52 -10.13
N GLN A 256 -18.19 6.54 -8.86
CA GLN A 256 -17.92 7.78 -8.15
C GLN A 256 -16.45 7.79 -7.74
N ILE A 257 -15.69 8.76 -8.25
CA ILE A 257 -14.28 8.93 -7.91
C ILE A 257 -14.14 10.17 -7.03
N THR A 258 -13.49 10.02 -5.87
CA THR A 258 -13.27 11.10 -4.90
C THR A 258 -11.83 11.06 -4.43
N ALA A 259 -11.08 12.16 -4.58
CA ALA A 259 -9.75 12.27 -3.98
C ALA A 259 -9.86 12.22 -2.44
N VAL A 260 -8.97 11.46 -1.80
CA VAL A 260 -8.94 11.30 -0.35
C VAL A 260 -7.54 11.54 0.18
N ASP A 261 -7.46 12.14 1.35
CA ASP A 261 -6.19 12.39 2.05
C ASP A 261 -5.96 11.28 3.09
N PRO A 262 -4.74 10.73 3.22
CA PRO A 262 -4.44 9.78 4.28
C PRO A 262 -4.54 10.44 5.66
N VAL A 263 -5.00 9.68 6.66
CA VAL A 263 -5.12 10.12 8.05
C VAL A 263 -3.99 9.50 8.86
N MET A 264 -3.12 10.34 9.42
CA MET A 264 -2.04 9.91 10.31
C MET A 264 -2.52 9.85 11.77
N GLU A 265 -1.93 8.99 12.60
CA GLU A 265 -2.38 8.70 13.99
C GLU A 265 -2.52 9.95 14.89
N ASP A 266 -1.73 10.99 14.64
CA ASP A 266 -1.70 12.22 15.45
C ASP A 266 -2.63 13.34 14.92
N GLU A 267 -3.46 13.05 13.91
CA GLU A 267 -4.31 14.07 13.29
C GLU A 267 -5.62 14.34 14.04
N ASP A 268 -5.76 15.58 14.51
CA ASP A 268 -7.03 16.13 14.98
C ASP A 268 -8.03 16.25 13.81
N LEU A 269 -8.94 15.28 13.72
CA LEU A 269 -10.00 15.21 12.71
C LEU A 269 -10.96 16.42 12.75
N GLY A 270 -10.91 17.28 13.77
CA GLY A 270 -11.69 18.52 13.83
C GLY A 270 -11.02 19.72 13.13
N SER A 271 -9.69 19.73 13.00
CA SER A 271 -8.94 20.95 12.60
C SER A 271 -8.13 20.77 11.32
N ARG A 272 -8.52 21.48 10.24
CA ARG A 272 -7.76 21.50 8.97
C ARG A 272 -6.36 22.14 9.12
N ARG A 273 -6.22 23.10 10.04
CA ARG A 273 -4.98 23.87 10.25
C ARG A 273 -3.89 23.04 10.93
N LYS A 274 -4.26 22.10 11.81
CA LYS A 274 -3.30 21.18 12.43
C LYS A 274 -2.82 20.09 11.47
N ARG A 275 -3.63 19.64 10.50
CA ARG A 275 -3.22 18.63 9.51
C ARG A 275 -2.07 19.09 8.61
N ILE A 276 -2.14 20.32 8.09
CA ILE A 276 -1.07 20.90 7.26
C ILE A 276 0.24 21.00 8.06
N PHE A 277 0.15 21.32 9.35
CA PHE A 277 1.32 21.44 10.23
C PHE A 277 1.86 20.08 10.70
N SER A 278 0.99 19.10 10.95
CA SER A 278 1.37 17.74 11.36
C SER A 278 2.13 16.99 10.26
N LEU A 279 1.83 17.26 8.98
CA LEU A 279 2.62 16.78 7.84
C LEU A 279 4.07 17.30 7.84
N SER A 280 4.33 18.42 8.54
CA SER A 280 5.65 19.08 8.60
C SER A 280 6.42 18.86 9.91
N THR A 281 5.78 18.36 10.95
CA THR A 281 6.40 18.22 12.29
C THR A 281 5.93 16.95 13.00
N GLY A 282 6.57 15.81 12.76
CA GLY A 282 6.17 14.60 13.50
C GLY A 282 6.86 13.30 13.15
N SER A 283 8.15 13.17 13.47
CA SER A 283 8.90 11.90 13.48
C SER A 283 9.09 11.22 12.12
N VAL A 284 10.28 10.66 11.90
CA VAL A 284 10.61 9.73 10.79
C VAL A 284 9.81 8.43 11.02
N ARG A 285 8.48 8.47 10.91
CA ARG A 285 7.61 7.31 11.01
C ARG A 285 7.32 6.79 9.60
N ALA A 286 7.33 5.48 9.49
CA ALA A 286 6.87 4.79 8.29
C ALA A 286 5.47 5.30 7.92
N ARG A 287 5.28 5.75 6.67
CA ARG A 287 3.99 6.22 6.14
C ARG A 287 3.09 5.02 5.84
N VAL A 288 2.71 4.32 6.90
CA VAL A 288 1.77 3.20 6.85
C VAL A 288 0.45 3.69 7.40
N PHE A 289 -0.59 3.71 6.57
CA PHE A 289 -1.90 4.24 6.92
C PHE A 289 -3.01 3.39 6.29
N ASP A 290 -4.10 3.20 7.03
CA ASP A 290 -5.30 2.46 6.60
C ASP A 290 -6.55 3.35 6.58
N ARG A 291 -6.44 4.60 7.05
CA ARG A 291 -7.52 5.57 7.16
C ARG A 291 -7.35 6.73 6.20
N PHE A 292 -8.47 7.19 5.65
CA PHE A 292 -8.52 8.24 4.65
C PHE A 292 -9.67 9.20 4.93
N LEU A 293 -9.54 10.46 4.54
CA LEU A 293 -10.62 11.44 4.69
C LEU A 293 -10.89 12.22 3.41
N PHE A 294 -12.13 12.67 3.26
CA PHE A 294 -12.51 13.69 2.30
C PHE A 294 -13.63 14.57 2.85
N ASP A 295 -13.71 15.80 2.36
CA ASP A 295 -14.73 16.76 2.75
C ASP A 295 -15.73 16.98 1.59
N THR A 296 -17.02 16.86 1.87
CA THR A 296 -18.12 17.12 0.94
C THR A 296 -18.88 18.38 1.34
N PRO A 297 -18.84 19.46 0.55
CA PRO A 297 -19.63 20.66 0.81
C PRO A 297 -21.11 20.42 0.49
N PHE A 298 -21.99 20.95 1.34
CA PHE A 298 -23.44 20.95 1.11
C PHE A 298 -24.12 22.13 1.82
N THR A 299 -25.37 22.42 1.46
CA THR A 299 -26.25 23.36 2.17
C THR A 299 -27.49 22.59 2.66
N LYS A 300 -28.16 23.06 3.71
CA LYS A 300 -29.40 22.42 4.20
C LYS A 300 -30.53 22.42 3.17
N ASN A 301 -30.45 23.32 2.18
CA ASN A 301 -31.39 23.39 1.06
C ASN A 301 -31.06 22.40 -0.08
N GLY A 302 -30.06 21.52 0.11
CA GLY A 302 -29.72 20.44 -0.81
C GLY A 302 -28.76 20.82 -1.95
N LYS A 303 -28.30 22.08 -2.03
CA LYS A 303 -27.27 22.51 -2.99
C LYS A 303 -25.88 22.13 -2.50
N THR A 304 -24.95 21.86 -3.41
CA THR A 304 -23.54 21.57 -3.08
C THR A 304 -22.81 22.81 -2.58
N GLN A 305 -23.10 23.98 -3.15
CA GLN A 305 -22.48 25.25 -2.77
C GLN A 305 -23.53 26.32 -2.43
N GLY A 306 -23.19 27.19 -1.48
CA GLY A 306 -24.00 28.33 -1.03
C GLY A 306 -23.14 29.48 -0.49
N GLY A 307 -23.79 30.47 0.13
CA GLY A 307 -23.10 31.51 0.90
C GLY A 307 -22.32 30.92 2.07
N LEU A 308 -21.34 31.65 2.60
CA LEU A 308 -20.46 31.15 3.68
C LEU A 308 -21.28 30.75 4.92
N GLU A 309 -22.31 31.54 5.22
CA GLU A 309 -23.28 31.36 6.31
C GLU A 309 -24.18 30.12 6.17
N ASP A 310 -24.31 29.58 4.95
CA ASP A 310 -25.14 28.43 4.62
C ASP A 310 -24.30 27.19 4.24
N GLN A 311 -22.98 27.32 4.16
CA GLN A 311 -22.07 26.30 3.66
C GLN A 311 -21.68 25.30 4.75
N TRP A 312 -22.40 24.19 4.82
CA TRP A 312 -22.06 23.04 5.64
C TRP A 312 -20.96 22.21 4.97
N LYS A 313 -20.27 21.43 5.81
CA LYS A 313 -19.24 20.49 5.37
C LYS A 313 -19.44 19.16 6.05
N ARG A 314 -19.52 18.08 5.26
CA ARG A 314 -19.49 16.71 5.77
C ARG A 314 -18.10 16.14 5.58
N ARG A 315 -17.42 15.76 6.66
CA ARG A 315 -16.17 15.01 6.60
C ARG A 315 -16.49 13.53 6.65
N THR A 316 -16.01 12.79 5.68
CA THR A 316 -16.10 11.33 5.66
C THR A 316 -14.72 10.76 5.96
N VAL A 317 -14.64 9.81 6.89
CA VAL A 317 -13.44 9.04 7.21
C VAL A 317 -13.68 7.60 6.79
N LEU A 318 -12.83 7.10 5.92
CA LEU A 318 -12.82 5.74 5.41
C LEU A 318 -11.73 4.95 6.13
N GLN A 319 -12.00 3.68 6.42
CA GLN A 319 -10.99 2.70 6.80
C GLN A 319 -10.97 1.58 5.77
N THR A 320 -9.77 1.18 5.37
CA THR A 320 -9.54 0.09 4.43
C THR A 320 -9.25 -1.22 5.15
N GLU A 321 -9.34 -2.35 4.44
CA GLU A 321 -9.10 -3.69 5.01
C GLU A 321 -7.65 -3.94 5.47
N GLY A 322 -6.72 -3.08 5.08
CA GLY A 322 -5.32 -3.12 5.45
C GLY A 322 -4.67 -1.76 5.25
N SER A 323 -3.36 -1.67 5.42
CA SER A 323 -2.64 -0.40 5.28
C SER A 323 -1.94 -0.27 3.94
N PHE A 324 -1.83 0.95 3.44
CA PHE A 324 -0.93 1.30 2.36
C PHE A 324 0.45 1.71 2.87
N PRO A 325 1.51 1.57 2.05
CA PRO A 325 1.54 0.81 0.79
C PRO A 325 1.33 -0.70 1.04
N ALA A 326 0.51 -1.34 0.20
CA ALA A 326 0.11 -2.73 0.33
C ALA A 326 0.76 -3.61 -0.75
N LEU A 327 0.43 -4.91 -0.77
CA LEU A 327 0.83 -5.81 -1.87
C LEU A 327 0.04 -5.55 -3.17
N VAL A 328 -1.05 -4.77 -3.10
CA VAL A 328 -1.92 -4.41 -4.22
C VAL A 328 -2.19 -2.90 -4.20
N ASN A 329 -2.53 -2.31 -5.35
CA ASN A 329 -2.69 -0.86 -5.48
C ASN A 329 -4.04 -0.33 -4.95
N ARG A 330 -5.00 -1.21 -4.69
CA ARG A 330 -6.29 -0.82 -4.12
C ARG A 330 -6.72 -1.77 -3.01
N LEU A 331 -7.38 -1.22 -2.00
CA LEU A 331 -7.91 -1.96 -0.86
C LEU A 331 -9.38 -1.65 -0.69
N VAL A 332 -10.16 -2.65 -0.27
CA VAL A 332 -11.59 -2.49 0.01
C VAL A 332 -11.78 -1.55 1.20
N VAL A 333 -12.75 -0.64 1.11
CA VAL A 333 -13.23 0.14 2.25
C VAL A 333 -14.12 -0.75 3.12
N THR A 334 -13.76 -0.92 4.38
CA THR A 334 -14.48 -1.74 5.36
C THR A 334 -15.35 -0.91 6.30
N ILE A 335 -14.96 0.34 6.56
CA ILE A 335 -15.69 1.27 7.42
C ILE A 335 -15.76 2.64 6.73
N SER A 336 -16.92 3.29 6.80
CA SER A 336 -17.13 4.65 6.32
C SER A 336 -18.00 5.41 7.33
N GLU A 337 -17.40 6.40 7.99
CA GLU A 337 -18.06 7.23 8.99
C GLU A 337 -18.09 8.68 8.51
N SER A 338 -19.15 9.42 8.83
CA SER A 338 -19.26 10.83 8.43
C SER A 338 -19.70 11.72 9.58
N LEU A 339 -19.09 12.90 9.67
CA LEU A 339 -19.42 13.94 10.63
C LEU A 339 -19.73 15.27 9.89
N GLU A 340 -20.78 15.95 10.31
CA GLU A 340 -21.18 17.24 9.73
C GLU A 340 -20.71 18.41 10.59
N PHE A 341 -20.26 19.46 9.92
CA PHE A 341 -19.80 20.71 10.52
C PHE A 341 -20.67 21.86 10.00
N SER A 342 -21.16 22.68 10.92
CA SER A 342 -21.90 23.88 10.58
C SER A 342 -20.98 24.96 9.99
N PRO A 343 -21.55 25.92 9.25
CA PRO A 343 -20.97 27.23 9.04
C PRO A 343 -20.49 27.83 10.37
N VAL A 344 -19.39 28.61 10.30
CA VAL A 344 -18.83 29.32 11.47
C VAL A 344 -19.56 30.64 11.66
#